data_AF-A0A3D1N0S0-F1
#
_entry.id   AF-A0A3D1N0S0-F1
#
_cell.length_a   1.000
_cell.length_b   1.000
_cell.length_c   1.000
_cell.angle_alpha   90.00
_cell.angle_beta   90.00
_cell.angle_gamma   90.00
#
_symmetry.space_group_name_H-M   'P 1'
#
loop_
_entity.id
_entity.type
_entity.pdbx_description
1 polymer ?
#
loop_
_entity_poly.entity_id
_entity_poly.type
_entity_poly.pdbx_seq_one_letter_code
_entity_poly.pdbx_strand_id
1 'polypeptide(L)'
;MLSHARRSNKFNKNLSGMTLGEQNRGHNILDYRQIMVAALKPQKSLCANITCSGMNMENQEKTAALISRLEEENAVLKKQVELLSGGRKPITNVETQIKIRGRSITVAVEGLSPIEISSIACQVEERIKRIEEKTEVADTAKLCALAAFEFAVELYNSKQKVEVSRICEK
;
A
#
# COMPACT_ATOMS: atom_id res chain seq x y z
N MET A 1 24.94 53.13 35.26
CA MET A 1 25.90 53.77 34.33
C MET A 1 26.75 52.68 33.71
N LEU A 2 27.06 52.83 32.41
CA LEU A 2 27.84 51.94 31.51
C LEU A 2 27.12 50.65 31.06
N SER A 3 27.15 50.20 29.81
CA SER A 3 27.14 50.80 28.47
C SER A 3 27.23 49.63 27.47
N HIS A 4 26.36 49.64 26.46
CA HIS A 4 26.43 48.97 25.14
C HIS A 4 27.40 47.81 24.86
N ALA A 5 26.86 46.73 24.28
CA ALA A 5 27.39 46.15 23.04
C ALA A 5 26.28 45.45 22.23
N ARG A 6 25.83 46.09 21.14
CA ARG A 6 25.08 45.46 20.05
C ARG A 6 26.06 44.71 19.15
N ARG A 7 25.75 43.49 18.74
CA ARG A 7 26.32 42.89 17.53
C ARG A 7 25.21 42.31 16.65
N SER A 8 24.84 43.11 15.66
CA SER A 8 24.22 42.65 14.41
C SER A 8 25.32 42.33 13.41
N ASN A 9 25.19 41.21 12.70
CA ASN A 9 25.53 41.06 11.28
C ASN A 9 24.90 39.74 10.80
N LYS A 10 23.80 39.79 10.05
CA LYS A 10 23.76 39.90 8.58
C LYS A 10 24.58 38.80 7.91
N PHE A 11 23.93 37.68 7.64
CA PHE A 11 24.32 36.82 6.53
C PHE A 11 23.09 36.39 5.71
N ASN A 12 23.10 36.91 4.48
CA ASN A 12 22.53 36.41 3.25
C ASN A 12 21.01 36.19 3.11
N LYS A 13 20.35 37.23 2.59
CA LYS A 13 19.24 37.11 1.64
C LYS A 13 19.83 36.69 0.29
N ASN A 14 19.36 35.58 -0.28
CA ASN A 14 19.17 35.40 -1.73
C ASN A 14 18.59 34.01 -1.97
N LEU A 15 17.28 33.94 -2.24
CA LEU A 15 16.62 33.00 -3.15
C LEU A 15 15.13 33.40 -3.19
N SER A 16 14.89 34.56 -3.79
CA SER A 16 13.61 34.92 -4.35
C SER A 16 13.51 34.37 -5.77
N GLY A 17 12.39 33.73 -6.10
CA GLY A 17 11.88 33.68 -7.45
C GLY A 17 12.13 32.39 -8.22
N MET A 18 11.20 31.44 -8.10
CA MET A 18 10.76 30.62 -9.23
C MET A 18 9.25 30.37 -9.08
N THR A 19 8.46 31.30 -9.62
CA THR A 19 7.09 31.04 -10.06
C THR A 19 7.10 30.99 -11.57
N LEU A 20 6.67 29.86 -12.14
CA LEU A 20 5.96 29.66 -13.40
C LEU A 20 6.37 28.33 -14.02
N GLY A 21 5.40 27.46 -14.23
CA GLY A 21 5.58 26.24 -14.99
C GLY A 21 4.58 25.16 -14.65
N GLU A 22 3.29 25.44 -14.89
CA GLU A 22 2.37 24.38 -15.29
C GLU A 22 3.03 23.55 -16.41
N GLN A 23 3.43 22.34 -16.10
CA GLN A 23 3.50 21.28 -17.10
C GLN A 23 2.91 20.01 -16.49
N ASN A 24 1.61 19.88 -16.72
CA ASN A 24 0.94 18.63 -17.05
C ASN A 24 1.91 17.53 -17.46
N ARG A 25 2.31 16.71 -16.49
CA ARG A 25 2.58 15.30 -16.71
C ARG A 25 1.80 14.55 -15.65
N GLY A 26 0.48 14.53 -15.84
CA GLY A 26 -0.26 13.30 -15.61
C GLY A 26 0.44 12.22 -16.44
N HIS A 27 1.47 11.62 -15.85
CA HIS A 27 1.90 10.32 -16.30
C HIS A 27 0.68 9.46 -16.10
N ASN A 28 0.07 9.15 -17.24
CA ASN A 28 -0.64 7.92 -17.50
C ASN A 28 0.18 6.80 -16.86
N ILE A 29 -0.01 6.59 -15.55
CA ILE A 29 -0.07 5.25 -15.00
C ILE A 29 -1.28 4.68 -15.72
N LEU A 30 -1.02 4.24 -16.94
CA LEU A 30 -1.85 3.30 -17.66
C LEU A 30 -1.96 2.17 -16.68
N ASP A 31 -3.10 2.22 -16.00
CA ASP A 31 -3.64 1.29 -15.05
C ASP A 31 -3.12 -0.09 -15.45
N TYR A 32 -2.11 -0.60 -14.71
CA TYR A 32 -1.52 -1.90 -15.02
C TYR A 32 -2.61 -2.98 -15.08
N ARG A 33 -3.77 -2.74 -14.44
CA ARG A 33 -5.01 -3.51 -14.61
C ARG A 33 -5.59 -3.41 -16.02
N GLN A 34 -5.69 -2.25 -16.66
CA GLN A 34 -6.14 -2.14 -18.06
C GLN A 34 -5.19 -2.84 -19.03
N ILE A 35 -3.87 -2.76 -18.81
CA ILE A 35 -2.88 -3.47 -19.63
C ILE A 35 -3.01 -5.00 -19.44
N MET A 36 -3.17 -5.47 -18.20
CA MET A 36 -3.31 -6.91 -17.89
C MET A 36 -4.67 -7.47 -18.36
N VAL A 37 -5.75 -6.70 -18.26
CA VAL A 37 -7.08 -7.09 -18.77
C VAL A 37 -7.10 -7.09 -20.30
N ALA A 38 -6.37 -6.19 -20.96
CA ALA A 38 -6.21 -6.21 -22.41
C ALA A 38 -5.33 -7.38 -22.90
N ALA A 39 -4.30 -7.77 -22.13
CA ALA A 39 -3.46 -8.94 -22.40
C ALA A 39 -4.18 -10.27 -22.13
N LEU A 40 -5.18 -10.27 -21.24
CA LEU A 40 -6.09 -11.39 -20.97
C LEU A 40 -7.39 -11.31 -21.79
N LYS A 41 -7.39 -10.65 -22.96
CA LYS A 41 -8.41 -10.97 -23.97
C LYS A 41 -8.23 -12.45 -24.29
N PRO A 42 -9.26 -13.28 -24.08
CA PRO A 42 -9.12 -14.70 -24.30
C PRO A 42 -8.82 -14.87 -25.79
N GLN A 43 -7.69 -15.51 -26.10
CA GLN A 43 -7.42 -16.02 -27.44
C GLN A 43 -8.38 -17.16 -27.77
N LYS A 44 -9.69 -16.86 -27.78
CA LYS A 44 -10.74 -17.77 -28.24
C LYS A 44 -10.52 -18.17 -29.71
N SER A 45 -9.74 -17.39 -30.46
CA SER A 45 -9.44 -17.67 -31.87
C SER A 45 -8.25 -18.59 -32.12
N LEU A 46 -7.36 -18.86 -31.13
CA LEU A 46 -6.21 -19.76 -31.34
C LEU A 46 -6.43 -21.19 -30.86
N CYS A 47 -7.36 -21.44 -29.93
CA CYS A 47 -7.71 -22.81 -29.53
C CYS A 47 -8.61 -23.54 -30.55
N ALA A 48 -9.20 -22.85 -31.52
CA ALA A 48 -10.05 -23.47 -32.53
C ALA A 48 -9.26 -24.22 -33.64
N ASN A 49 -7.98 -23.91 -33.84
CA ASN A 49 -7.22 -24.41 -35.01
C ASN A 49 -6.18 -25.49 -34.70
N ILE A 50 -5.95 -25.88 -33.43
CA ILE A 50 -4.84 -26.78 -33.06
C ILE A 50 -5.27 -28.24 -32.81
N THR A 51 -6.56 -28.59 -32.71
CA THR A 51 -6.95 -29.96 -32.27
C THR A 51 -7.89 -30.77 -33.16
N CYS A 52 -8.14 -30.40 -34.42
CA CYS A 52 -9.10 -31.15 -35.25
C CYS A 52 -8.54 -31.77 -36.55
N SER A 53 -7.23 -32.00 -36.66
CA SER A 53 -6.64 -32.60 -37.89
C SER A 53 -6.60 -34.14 -37.90
N GLY A 54 -7.17 -34.83 -36.91
CA GLY A 54 -7.03 -36.30 -36.81
C GLY A 54 -7.95 -37.03 -35.82
N MET A 55 -9.09 -36.44 -35.45
CA MET A 55 -10.06 -37.09 -34.56
C MET A 55 -11.28 -37.56 -35.35
N ASN A 56 -11.70 -38.82 -35.16
CA ASN A 56 -12.98 -39.33 -35.67
C ASN A 56 -14.12 -38.43 -35.18
N MET A 57 -15.12 -38.15 -36.02
CA MET A 57 -16.23 -37.22 -35.72
C MET A 57 -16.90 -37.49 -34.36
N GLU A 58 -16.99 -38.75 -33.95
CA GLU A 58 -17.57 -39.16 -32.66
C GLU A 58 -16.76 -38.65 -31.44
N ASN A 59 -15.44 -38.52 -31.58
CA ASN A 59 -14.58 -37.97 -30.53
C ASN A 59 -14.62 -36.43 -30.50
N GLN A 60 -14.92 -35.80 -31.64
CA GLN A 60 -15.09 -34.34 -31.72
C GLN A 60 -16.39 -33.90 -31.02
N GLU A 61 -17.45 -34.70 -31.12
CA GLU A 61 -18.71 -34.44 -30.41
C GLU A 61 -18.57 -34.65 -28.89
N LYS A 62 -17.88 -35.72 -28.47
CA LYS A 62 -17.60 -35.97 -27.04
C LYS A 62 -16.75 -34.88 -26.40
N THR A 63 -15.78 -34.33 -27.13
CA THR A 63 -14.92 -33.23 -26.64
C THR A 63 -15.68 -31.92 -26.52
N ALA A 64 -16.54 -31.58 -27.50
CA ALA A 64 -17.41 -30.40 -27.42
C ALA A 64 -18.39 -30.46 -26.23
N ALA A 65 -18.95 -31.64 -25.94
CA ALA A 65 -19.82 -31.86 -24.81
C ALA A 65 -19.10 -31.68 -23.46
N LEU A 66 -17.85 -32.15 -23.35
CA LEU A 66 -17.01 -31.97 -22.16
C LEU A 66 -16.66 -30.50 -21.91
N ILE A 67 -16.32 -29.75 -22.97
CA ILE A 67 -16.03 -28.31 -22.87
C ILE A 67 -17.25 -27.57 -22.32
N SER A 68 -18.44 -27.87 -22.83
CA SER A 68 -19.68 -27.22 -22.39
C SER A 68 -19.96 -27.46 -20.89
N ARG A 69 -19.74 -28.71 -20.41
CA ARG A 69 -19.88 -29.04 -18.99
C ARG A 69 -18.86 -28.32 -18.11
N LEU A 70 -17.60 -28.24 -18.55
CA LEU A 70 -16.56 -27.52 -17.82
C LEU A 70 -16.83 -26.01 -17.76
N GLU A 71 -17.40 -25.42 -18.82
CA GLU A 71 -17.79 -24.00 -18.80
C GLU A 71 -18.94 -23.74 -17.81
N GLU A 72 -19.90 -24.65 -17.71
CA GLU A 72 -20.99 -24.58 -16.73
C GLU A 72 -20.50 -24.72 -15.29
N GLU A 73 -19.64 -25.72 -15.01
CA GLU A 73 -19.03 -25.90 -13.68
C GLU A 73 -18.20 -24.67 -13.26
N ASN A 74 -17.46 -24.08 -14.20
CA ASN A 74 -16.71 -22.84 -13.95
C ASN A 74 -17.63 -21.65 -13.64
N ALA A 75 -18.81 -21.56 -14.26
CA ALA A 75 -19.78 -20.52 -13.97
C ALA A 75 -20.35 -20.67 -12.55
N VAL A 76 -20.65 -21.90 -12.12
CA VAL A 76 -21.11 -22.21 -10.76
C VAL A 76 -20.02 -21.88 -9.74
N LEU A 77 -18.78 -22.30 -9.99
CA LEU A 77 -17.64 -22.00 -9.11
C LEU A 77 -17.40 -20.49 -8.99
N LYS A 78 -17.48 -19.73 -10.09
CA LYS A 78 -17.37 -18.26 -10.03
C LYS A 78 -18.45 -17.64 -9.15
N LYS A 79 -19.70 -18.08 -9.31
CA LYS A 79 -20.82 -17.60 -8.49
C LYS A 79 -20.63 -17.95 -7.01
N GLN A 80 -20.11 -19.13 -6.73
CA GLN A 80 -19.83 -19.58 -5.36
C GLN A 80 -18.64 -18.84 -4.74
N VAL A 81 -17.59 -18.56 -5.51
CA VAL A 81 -16.48 -17.68 -5.08
C VAL A 81 -17.00 -16.27 -4.82
N GLU A 82 -17.90 -15.72 -5.63
CA GLU A 82 -18.51 -14.40 -5.40
C GLU A 82 -19.35 -14.36 -4.11
N LEU A 83 -20.09 -15.43 -3.82
CA LEU A 83 -20.85 -15.58 -2.57
C LEU A 83 -19.95 -15.78 -1.34
N LEU A 84 -18.90 -16.59 -1.43
CA LEU A 84 -17.97 -16.88 -0.34
C LEU A 84 -16.96 -15.75 -0.10
N SER A 85 -16.62 -14.99 -1.16
CA SER A 85 -15.77 -13.80 -1.05
C SER A 85 -16.50 -12.58 -0.51
N GLY A 86 -17.79 -12.71 -0.20
CA GLY A 86 -18.54 -11.80 0.66
C GLY A 86 -18.20 -10.35 0.41
N GLY A 87 -18.31 -9.88 -0.85
CA GLY A 87 -18.19 -8.48 -1.20
C GLY A 87 -17.00 -7.74 -0.58
N ARG A 88 -15.79 -8.33 -0.52
CA ARG A 88 -14.59 -7.53 -0.27
C ARG A 88 -14.39 -6.55 -1.42
N LYS A 89 -15.05 -5.40 -1.31
CA LYS A 89 -14.70 -4.19 -2.05
C LYS A 89 -13.18 -4.02 -1.89
N PRO A 90 -12.46 -3.61 -2.95
CA PRO A 90 -11.07 -3.20 -2.77
C PRO A 90 -11.06 -2.20 -1.61
N ILE A 91 -10.18 -2.41 -0.63
CA ILE A 91 -9.98 -1.46 0.47
C ILE A 91 -9.55 -0.18 -0.22
N THR A 92 -10.54 0.69 -0.45
CA THR A 92 -10.31 2.01 -1.03
C THR A 92 -9.54 2.81 0.01
N ASN A 93 -8.79 3.82 -0.43
CA ASN A 93 -7.97 4.63 0.44
C ASN A 93 -8.90 5.46 1.34
N VAL A 94 -9.35 4.87 2.45
CA VAL A 94 -10.28 5.48 3.40
C VAL A 94 -9.47 6.42 4.28
N GLU A 95 -9.65 7.71 4.07
CA GLU A 95 -9.10 8.74 4.94
C GLU A 95 -9.64 8.54 6.36
N THR A 96 -8.73 8.35 7.31
CA THR A 96 -9.06 8.16 8.72
C THR A 96 -8.47 9.32 9.52
N GLN A 97 -9.31 10.01 10.28
CA GLN A 97 -8.87 11.07 11.18
C GLN A 97 -8.44 10.47 12.52
N ILE A 98 -7.19 10.73 12.91
CA ILE A 98 -6.61 10.31 14.19
C ILE A 98 -6.14 11.51 15.00
N LYS A 99 -5.90 11.31 16.30
CA LYS A 99 -5.40 12.35 17.20
C LYS A 99 -4.14 11.86 17.91
N ILE A 100 -3.03 12.58 17.74
CA ILE A 100 -1.74 12.30 18.39
C ILE A 100 -1.32 13.54 19.17
N ARG A 101 -1.10 13.41 20.49
CA ARG A 101 -0.68 14.50 21.39
C ARG A 101 -1.53 15.77 21.26
N GLY A 102 -2.84 15.59 21.14
CA GLY A 102 -3.78 16.70 20.99
C GLY A 102 -3.93 17.23 19.56
N ARG A 103 -3.09 16.81 18.61
CA ARG A 103 -3.13 17.24 17.21
C ARG A 103 -3.93 16.23 16.37
N SER A 104 -4.96 16.71 15.68
CA SER A 104 -5.73 15.90 14.73
C SER A 104 -5.01 15.84 13.38
N ILE A 105 -4.85 14.63 12.84
CA ILE A 105 -4.17 14.36 11.57
C ILE A 105 -5.07 13.44 10.75
N THR A 106 -5.23 13.73 9.47
CA THR A 106 -5.93 12.85 8.53
C THR A 106 -4.90 11.98 7.82
N VAL A 107 -5.08 10.65 7.86
CA VAL A 107 -4.14 9.69 7.28
C VAL A 107 -4.89 8.71 6.40
N ALA A 108 -4.34 8.42 5.24
CA ALA A 108 -4.84 7.42 4.31
C ALA A 108 -3.70 6.45 4.03
N VAL A 109 -3.84 5.19 4.49
CA VAL A 109 -2.82 4.15 4.34
C VAL A 109 -3.45 2.95 3.66
N GLU A 110 -2.88 2.56 2.53
CA GLU A 110 -3.35 1.40 1.76
C GLU A 110 -3.11 0.10 2.51
N GLY A 111 -4.08 -0.81 2.43
CA GLY A 111 -3.97 -2.14 3.05
C GLY A 111 -4.19 -2.16 4.56
N LEU A 112 -4.47 -1.00 5.19
CA LEU A 112 -4.87 -0.93 6.58
C LEU A 112 -6.33 -0.49 6.69
N SER A 113 -7.07 -1.16 7.57
CA SER A 113 -8.40 -0.76 7.97
C SER A 113 -8.35 0.44 8.93
N PRO A 114 -9.41 1.26 9.00
CA PRO A 114 -9.47 2.40 9.93
C PRO A 114 -9.21 2.04 11.40
N ILE A 115 -9.59 0.83 11.81
CA ILE A 115 -9.36 0.33 13.17
C ILE A 115 -7.88 0.00 13.43
N GLU A 116 -7.17 -0.53 12.44
CA GLU A 116 -5.72 -0.78 12.52
C GLU A 116 -4.96 0.55 12.57
N ILE A 117 -5.34 1.52 11.75
CA ILE A 117 -4.76 2.87 11.78
C ILE A 117 -4.94 3.50 13.17
N SER A 118 -6.13 3.37 13.76
CA SER A 118 -6.41 3.86 15.11
C SER A 118 -5.58 3.16 16.18
N SER A 119 -5.41 1.83 16.07
CA SER A 119 -4.58 1.05 16.99
C SER A 119 -3.10 1.47 16.92
N ILE A 120 -2.57 1.70 15.71
CA ILE A 120 -1.20 2.20 15.50
C ILE A 120 -1.05 3.59 16.13
N ALA A 121 -2.03 4.47 15.95
CA ALA A 121 -2.00 5.80 16.57
C ALA A 121 -1.93 5.72 18.09
N CYS A 122 -2.69 4.82 18.73
CA CYS A 122 -2.63 4.57 20.17
C CYS A 122 -1.24 4.09 20.62
N GLN A 123 -0.61 3.18 19.87
CA GLN A 123 0.74 2.68 20.18
C GLN A 123 1.80 3.78 20.06
N VAL A 124 1.68 4.65 19.05
CA VAL A 124 2.58 5.82 18.89
C VAL A 124 2.40 6.79 20.05
N GLU A 125 1.17 7.08 20.45
CA GLU A 125 0.86 7.97 21.58
C GLU A 125 1.47 7.45 22.89
N GLU A 126 1.28 6.15 23.16
CA GLU A 126 1.84 5.50 24.33
C GLU A 126 3.37 5.55 24.32
N ARG A 127 3.98 5.34 23.15
CA ARG A 127 5.44 5.42 23.01
C ARG A 127 5.97 6.82 23.29
N ILE A 128 5.31 7.85 22.74
CA ILE A 128 5.65 9.25 23.00
C ILE A 128 5.57 9.55 24.50
N LYS A 129 4.51 9.10 25.17
CA LYS A 129 4.32 9.29 26.62
C LYS A 129 5.46 8.66 27.44
N ARG A 130 5.86 7.42 27.11
CA ARG A 130 6.97 6.75 27.79
C ARG A 130 8.31 7.46 27.60
N ILE A 131 8.55 8.04 26.42
CA ILE A 131 9.78 8.80 26.14
C ILE A 131 9.77 10.14 26.89
N GLU A 132 8.61 10.80 26.96
CA GLU A 132 8.43 12.03 27.73
C GLU A 132 8.77 11.81 29.22
N GLU A 133 8.24 10.73 29.81
CA GLU A 133 8.51 10.34 31.20
C GLU A 133 10.00 10.04 31.46
N LYS A 134 10.72 9.48 30.48
CA LYS A 134 12.14 9.11 30.62
C LYS A 134 13.12 10.25 30.38
N THR A 135 12.80 11.14 29.45
CA THR A 135 13.76 12.13 28.92
C THR A 135 13.50 13.54 29.44
N GLU A 136 12.35 13.80 30.06
CA GLU A 136 11.90 15.12 30.51
C GLU A 136 11.90 16.19 29.38
N VAL A 137 11.90 15.75 28.11
CA VAL A 137 11.89 16.64 26.95
C VAL A 137 10.48 17.17 26.72
N ALA A 138 10.29 18.48 26.88
CA ALA A 138 8.99 19.12 26.68
C ALA A 138 8.56 19.30 25.21
N ASP A 139 9.51 19.26 24.27
CA ASP A 139 9.23 19.53 22.85
C ASP A 139 8.59 18.31 22.17
N THR A 140 7.32 18.45 21.80
CA THR A 140 6.54 17.38 21.15
C THR A 140 7.16 16.93 19.83
N ALA A 141 7.78 17.84 19.05
CA ALA A 141 8.38 17.46 17.77
C ALA A 141 9.59 16.54 17.98
N LYS A 142 10.41 16.83 19.00
CA LYS A 142 11.54 15.98 19.38
C LYS A 142 11.08 14.64 19.94
N LEU A 143 10.04 14.63 20.77
CA LEU A 143 9.45 13.38 21.28
C LEU A 143 8.94 12.50 20.15
N CYS A 144 8.24 13.07 19.16
CA CYS A 144 7.80 12.32 17.97
C CYS A 144 8.97 11.76 17.17
N ALA A 145 10.05 12.54 16.98
CA ALA A 145 11.24 12.07 16.28
C ALA A 145 11.92 10.90 17.01
N LEU A 146 12.06 10.99 18.34
CA LEU A 146 12.61 9.91 19.16
C LEU A 146 11.73 8.65 19.10
N ALA A 147 10.41 8.81 19.20
CA ALA A 147 9.48 7.68 19.06
C ALA A 147 9.61 7.00 17.68
N ALA A 148 9.70 7.79 16.61
CA ALA A 148 9.91 7.27 15.26
C ALA A 148 11.25 6.49 15.13
N PHE A 149 12.32 6.98 15.75
CA PHE A 149 13.61 6.27 15.79
C PHE A 149 13.51 4.94 16.54
N GLU A 150 12.84 4.88 17.68
CA GLU A 150 12.67 3.62 18.42
C GLU A 150 11.90 2.58 17.59
N PHE A 151 10.80 2.98 16.94
CA PHE A 151 10.06 2.08 16.04
C PHE A 151 10.89 1.62 14.84
N ALA A 152 11.69 2.51 14.25
CA ALA A 152 12.56 2.16 13.13
C ALA A 152 13.59 1.09 13.54
N VAL A 153 14.19 1.22 14.73
CA VAL A 153 15.13 0.24 15.29
C VAL A 153 14.44 -1.10 15.57
N GLU A 154 13.25 -1.09 16.15
CA GLU A 154 12.49 -2.32 16.41
C GLU A 154 12.13 -3.07 15.13
N LEU A 155 11.68 -2.34 14.11
CA LEU A 155 11.36 -2.92 12.80
C LEU A 155 12.61 -3.47 12.11
N TYR A 156 13.74 -2.76 12.19
CA TYR A 156 15.02 -3.23 11.66
C TYR A 156 15.44 -4.55 12.32
N ASN A 157 15.42 -4.60 13.66
CA ASN A 157 15.77 -5.80 14.41
C ASN A 157 14.82 -6.97 14.12
N SER A 158 13.52 -6.69 13.96
CA SER A 158 12.52 -7.70 13.64
C SER A 158 12.73 -8.29 12.25
N LYS A 159 13.06 -7.45 11.25
CA LYS A 159 13.39 -7.91 9.89
C LYS A 159 14.63 -8.80 9.86
N GLN A 160 15.71 -8.38 10.53
CA GLN A 160 16.96 -9.15 10.61
C GLN A 160 16.73 -10.56 11.19
N LYS A 161 15.93 -10.68 12.26
CA LYS A 161 15.59 -11.99 12.85
C LYS A 161 14.87 -12.91 11.86
N VAL A 162 13.90 -12.38 11.12
CA VAL A 162 13.14 -13.15 10.13
C VAL A 162 14.02 -13.60 8.97
N GLU A 163 14.91 -12.74 8.49
CA GLU A 163 15.84 -13.06 7.40
C GLU A 163 16.81 -14.18 7.78
N VAL A 164 17.38 -14.12 8.99
CA VAL A 164 18.27 -15.17 9.51
C VAL A 164 17.52 -16.50 9.63
N SER A 165 16.30 -16.51 10.18
CA SER A 165 15.50 -17.74 10.30
C SER A 165 15.22 -18.41 8.95
N ARG A 166 14.95 -17.62 7.89
CA ARG A 166 14.70 -18.14 6.54
C ARG A 166 15.93 -18.76 5.87
N ILE A 167 17.13 -18.39 6.30
CA ILE A 167 18.39 -18.93 5.76
C ILE A 167 18.71 -20.29 6.39
N CYS A 168 18.40 -20.49 7.68
CA CYS A 168 18.71 -21.73 8.40
C CYS A 168 17.72 -22.89 8.13
N GLU A 169 16.57 -22.64 7.51
CA GLU A 169 15.58 -23.66 7.12
C GLU A 169 15.81 -24.25 5.72
N LYS A 170 16.90 -23.88 5.04
CA LYS A 170 17.32 -24.45 3.74
C LYS A 170 18.50 -25.38 3.90
#